data_AF-A0A8C9PXD9-F1
#
_entry.id   AF-A0A8C9PXD9-F1
#
_cell.length_a   1.000
_cell.length_b   1.000
_cell.length_c   1.000
_cell.angle_alpha   90.00
_cell.angle_beta   90.00
_cell.angle_gamma   90.00
#
_symmetry.space_group_name_H-M   'P 1'
#
loop_
_entity.id
_entity.type
_entity.pdbx_description
1 polymer ?
#
loop_
_entity_poly.entity_id
_entity_poly.type
_entity_poly.pdbx_seq_one_letter_code
_entity_poly.pdbx_strand_id
1 'polypeptide(L)' 'MPHINNDVKRDFKDVLLRPKRSTLQSQSEVDLTRSFPFRNSKWMYTGVPIIAANMYPVGTFEMLCKCAFGGYNLHINQ' A
#
# COMPACT_ATOMS: atom_id res chain seq x y z
N MET A 1 13.83 2.41 -32.67
CA MET A 1 13.51 3.80 -32.29
C MET A 1 12.95 3.76 -30.87
N PRO A 2 13.41 4.59 -29.92
CA PRO A 2 12.87 4.57 -28.56
C PRO A 2 11.42 5.06 -28.55
N HIS A 3 10.56 4.34 -27.84
CA HIS A 3 9.15 4.72 -27.68
C HIS A 3 9.05 5.77 -26.57
N ILE A 4 8.80 7.02 -26.95
CA ILE A 4 8.59 8.13 -26.01
C ILE A 4 7.09 8.27 -25.77
N ASN A 5 6.69 8.18 -24.50
CA ASN A 5 5.29 8.33 -24.12
C ASN A 5 5.02 9.79 -23.71
N ASN A 6 4.15 10.48 -24.46
CA ASN A 6 3.90 11.91 -24.33
C ASN A 6 2.69 12.25 -23.43
N ASP A 7 2.06 11.23 -22.83
CA ASP A 7 0.90 11.43 -21.97
C ASP A 7 1.27 12.16 -20.66
N VAL A 8 0.38 13.04 -20.20
CA VAL A 8 0.54 13.78 -18.94
C VAL A 8 0.40 12.83 -17.76
N LYS A 9 1.46 12.71 -16.96
CA LYS A 9 1.46 11.97 -15.68
C LYS A 9 1.19 12.95 -14.53
N ARG A 10 0.38 12.52 -13.56
CA ARG A 10 0.03 13.32 -12.36
C ARG A 10 0.79 12.77 -11.16
N ASP A 11 1.40 13.67 -10.39
CA ASP A 11 1.97 13.35 -9.09
C ASP A 11 0.90 13.49 -7.99
N PHE A 12 1.17 12.94 -6.80
CA PHE A 12 0.26 13.07 -5.65
C PHE A 12 0.03 14.53 -5.21
N LYS A 13 0.96 15.45 -5.49
CA LYS A 13 0.82 16.89 -5.22
C LYS A 13 -0.17 17.59 -6.15
N ASP A 14 -0.47 17.01 -7.32
CA ASP A 14 -1.32 17.61 -8.34
C ASP A 14 -2.80 17.27 -8.17
N VAL A 15 -3.15 16.49 -7.14
CA VAL A 15 -4.50 15.98 -6.90
C VAL A 15 -4.95 16.27 -5.47
N LEU A 16 -6.26 16.54 -5.30
CA LEU A 16 -6.90 16.76 -4.00
C LEU A 16 -8.05 15.78 -3.81
N LEU A 17 -8.26 15.34 -2.56
CA LEU A 17 -9.45 14.59 -2.18
C LEU A 17 -10.64 15.55 -2.09
N ARG A 18 -11.64 15.37 -2.95
CA ARG A 18 -12.92 16.07 -2.80
C ARG A 18 -13.70 15.41 -1.66
N PRO A 19 -13.97 16.12 -0.55
CA PRO A 19 -14.73 15.55 0.55
C PRO A 19 -16.14 15.20 0.08
N LYS A 20 -16.61 14.01 0.46
CA LYS A 20 -17.99 13.55 0.30
C LYS A 20 -18.51 13.21 1.69
N ARG A 21 -19.79 13.48 1.96
CA ARG A 21 -20.41 13.14 3.24
C ARG A 21 -20.22 11.64 3.51
N SER A 22 -19.55 11.30 4.61
CA SER A 22 -19.41 9.93 5.08
C SER A 22 -20.72 9.45 5.69
N THR A 23 -20.95 8.14 5.62
CA THR A 23 -22.05 7.47 6.33
C THR A 23 -21.61 6.84 7.65
N LEU A 24 -20.29 6.76 7.88
CA LEU A 24 -19.68 6.24 9.11
C LEU A 24 -19.79 7.28 10.24
N GLN A 25 -20.03 6.80 11.46
CA GLN A 25 -20.17 7.67 12.64
C GLN A 25 -18.85 7.93 13.35
N SER A 26 -17.90 6.99 13.23
CA SER A 26 -16.59 7.08 13.86
C SER A 26 -15.46 6.69 12.91
N GLN A 27 -14.28 7.26 13.12
CA GLN A 27 -13.04 6.85 12.43
C GLN A 27 -12.65 5.40 12.75
N SER A 28 -13.08 4.87 13.89
CA SER A 28 -12.83 3.48 14.28
C SER A 28 -13.63 2.45 13.47
N GLU A 29 -14.68 2.86 12.77
CA GLU A 29 -15.51 1.99 11.92
C GLU A 29 -14.91 1.82 10.51
N VAL A 30 -13.79 2.50 10.21
CA VAL A 30 -13.14 2.43 8.91
C VAL A 30 -12.34 1.13 8.78
N ASP A 31 -12.75 0.28 7.83
CA ASP A 31 -11.98 -0.90 7.44
C ASP A 31 -10.91 -0.54 6.40
N LEU A 32 -9.65 -0.76 6.77
CA LEU A 32 -8.48 -0.51 5.93
C LEU A 32 -7.99 -1.78 5.21
N THR A 33 -8.61 -2.93 5.43
CA THR A 33 -8.17 -4.19 4.82
C THR A 33 -8.44 -4.21 3.32
N ARG A 34 -7.44 -4.69 2.57
CA ARG A 34 -7.48 -4.82 1.11
C ARG A 34 -6.84 -6.15 0.70
N SER A 35 -7.37 -6.75 -0.36
CA SER A 35 -6.83 -7.97 -0.95
C SER A 35 -6.02 -7.64 -2.20
N PHE A 36 -4.77 -8.10 -2.24
CA PHE A 36 -3.83 -7.89 -3.33
C PHE A 36 -3.46 -9.24 -3.96
N PRO A 37 -3.68 -9.43 -5.27
CA PRO A 37 -3.19 -10.60 -5.98
C PRO A 37 -1.69 -10.45 -6.29
N PHE A 38 -0.90 -11.48 -6.03
CA PHE A 38 0.49 -11.50 -6.47
C PHE A 38 0.55 -11.80 -7.96
N ARG A 39 1.27 -10.96 -8.73
CA ARG A 39 1.37 -11.09 -10.19
C ARG A 39 1.86 -12.47 -10.65
N ASN A 40 2.81 -13.04 -9.90
CA ASN A 40 3.53 -14.25 -10.30
C ASN A 40 3.14 -15.48 -9.46
N SER A 41 2.09 -15.40 -8.64
CA SER A 41 1.64 -16.53 -7.83
C SER A 41 0.11 -16.59 -7.76
N LYS A 42 -0.44 -17.74 -7.40
CA LYS A 42 -1.89 -17.89 -7.17
C LYS A 42 -2.32 -17.39 -5.78
N TRP A 43 -1.40 -16.82 -5.01
CA TRP A 43 -1.64 -16.39 -3.64
C TRP A 43 -2.27 -15.00 -3.60
N MET A 44 -3.09 -14.77 -2.58
CA MET A 44 -3.68 -13.49 -2.27
C MET A 44 -3.21 -13.04 -0.89
N TYR A 45 -2.80 -11.78 -0.78
CA TYR A 45 -2.51 -11.14 0.49
C TYR A 45 -3.68 -10.25 0.89
N THR A 46 -4.20 -10.44 2.11
CA THR A 46 -5.25 -9.59 2.68
C THR A 46 -4.72 -8.90 3.93
N GLY A 47 -4.74 -7.57 3.94
CA GLY A 47 -4.25 -6.77 5.07
C GLY A 47 -4.33 -5.27 4.81
N VAL A 48 -3.74 -4.47 5.69
CA VAL A 48 -3.65 -3.02 5.51
C VAL A 48 -2.64 -2.73 4.38
N PRO A 49 -2.94 -1.82 3.43
CA PRO A 49 -2.13 -1.57 2.23
C PRO A 49 -0.86 -0.75 2.51
N ILE A 50 -0.06 -1.17 3.49
CA ILE A 50 1.23 -0.58 3.86
C ILE A 50 2.28 -1.67 3.76
N ILE A 51 3.27 -1.47 2.89
CA ILE A 51 4.32 -2.47 2.60
C ILE A 51 5.66 -1.74 2.56
N ALA A 52 6.68 -2.30 3.23
CA ALA A 52 8.03 -1.77 3.22
C ALA A 52 8.69 -2.06 1.87
N ALA A 53 9.45 -1.09 1.37
CA ALA A 53 10.23 -1.28 0.16
C ALA A 53 11.34 -2.32 0.40
N ASN A 54 11.59 -3.17 -0.59
CA ASN A 54 12.74 -4.07 -0.60
C ASN A 54 14.01 -3.27 -0.96
N MET A 55 14.47 -2.45 -0.03
CA MET A 55 15.65 -1.58 -0.18
C MET A 55 16.50 -1.66 1.08
N TYR A 56 17.82 -1.59 0.93
CA TYR A 56 18.71 -1.35 2.06
C TYR A 56 18.62 0.13 2.47
N PRO A 57 18.40 0.49 3.76
CA PRO A 57 18.19 -0.35 4.95
C PRO A 57 16.71 -0.48 5.38
N VAL A 58 15.74 -0.21 4.50
CA VAL A 58 14.30 -0.18 4.81
C VAL A 58 13.74 -1.59 5.12
N GLY A 59 14.13 -2.60 4.34
CA GLY A 59 13.60 -3.97 4.43
C GLY A 59 14.27 -4.86 5.49
N THR A 60 14.53 -4.34 6.69
CA THR A 60 15.19 -5.12 7.77
C THR A 60 14.20 -5.95 8.57
N PHE A 61 14.70 -7.01 9.23
CA PHE A 61 13.89 -7.82 10.14
C PHE A 61 13.31 -7.02 11.31
N GLU A 62 14.03 -6.00 11.78
CA GLU A 62 13.53 -5.10 12.84
C GLU A 62 12.29 -4.32 12.36
N MET A 63 12.32 -3.82 11.12
CA MET A 63 11.17 -3.15 10.51
C MET A 63 9.98 -4.10 10.36
N LEU A 64 10.23 -5.34 9.94
CA LEU A 64 9.19 -6.36 9.86
C LEU A 64 8.53 -6.60 11.22
N CYS A 65 9.32 -6.77 12.28
CA CYS A 65 8.80 -6.93 13.64
C CYS A 65 7.94 -5.73 14.06
N LYS A 66 8.45 -4.51 13.90
CA LYS A 66 7.72 -3.29 14.29
C LYS A 66 6.39 -3.12 13.56
N CYS A 67 6.36 -3.41 12.26
CA CYS A 67 5.12 -3.35 11.49
C CYS A 67 4.14 -4.46 11.88
N ALA A 68 4.63 -5.68 12.15
CA ALA A 68 3.80 -6.78 12.60
C ALA A 68 3.15 -6.49 13.97
N PHE A 69 3.89 -5.89 14.92
CA PHE A 69 3.36 -5.47 16.22
C PHE A 69 2.31 -4.35 16.11
N GLY A 70 2.37 -3.52 15.08
CA GLY A 70 1.37 -2.49 14.79
C GLY A 70 0.09 -3.01 14.12
N GLY A 71 -0.05 -4.33 13.92
CA GLY A 71 -1.17 -4.93 13.19
C GLY A 71 -1.04 -4.89 11.67
N TYR A 72 0.14 -4.53 11.15
CA TYR A 72 0.43 -4.49 9.71
C TYR A 72 1.16 -5.78 9.32
N ASN A 73 0.44 -6.74 8.72
CA ASN A 73 1.04 -7.98 8.23
C ASN A 73 1.92 -7.70 7.00
N LEU A 74 3.19 -7.36 7.16
CA LEU A 74 4.08 -7.18 6.01
C LEU A 74 4.56 -8.55 5.48
N HIS A 75 4.42 -8.77 4.18
CA HIS A 75 5.12 -9.84 3.48
C HIS A 75 6.39 -9.27 2.84
N ILE A 76 7.55 -9.82 3.19
CA ILE A 76 8.78 -9.62 2.43
C ILE A 76 8.69 -10.61 1.25
N ASN A 77 8.61 -10.10 0.03
CA ASN A 77 8.86 -10.94 -1.14
C ASN A 77 10.36 -11.24 -1.17
N GLN A 78 10.75 -12.40 -0.63
CA GLN A 78 11.98 -13.05 -1.06
C GLN A 78 11.73 -13.79 -2.37
#